data_AF-A0A0S2S0J1-F1
#
_entry.id   AF-A0A0S2S0J1-F1
#
_cell.length_a   1.000
_cell.length_b   1.000
_cell.length_c   1.000
_cell.angle_alpha   90.00
_cell.angle_beta   90.00
_cell.angle_gamma   90.00
#
_symmetry.space_group_name_H-M   'P 1'
#
loop_
_entity.id
_entity.type
_entity.pdbx_description
1 polymer ?
#
loop_
_entity_poly.entity_id
_entity_poly.type
_entity_poly.pdbx_seq_one_letter_code
_entity_poly.pdbx_strand_id
1 'polypeptide(L)'
;MEDIKLQETVSKLVASRDSLEEAERLMLDYVKVNPNDVDGWARLVILETLSPIEDYERATKYLNNALAFHKDNLLFFVLMLFFSDWYLGGLDEKLVRKALELKSTVNCEVSSILSYILAWHYKSMDICKFDSLLNESIQECPKHVTNFTDLGMHYLGKGDKELGKKLIRKGISNVKLIYIDSNIDYDPLDIVRFVNERITGVFMTEDTYHSLNKLIQN
;
A
#
# COMPACT_ATOMS: atom_id res chain seq x y z
N MET A 1 16.80 24.72 3.72
CA MET A 1 16.05 25.74 4.48
C MET A 1 14.72 26.06 3.79
N GLU A 2 14.70 26.13 2.46
CA GLU A 2 13.44 26.21 1.68
C GLU A 2 12.59 24.93 1.82
N ASP A 3 13.20 23.75 1.77
CA ASP A 3 12.47 22.47 1.84
C ASP A 3 11.73 22.25 3.17
N ILE A 4 12.35 22.61 4.30
CA ILE A 4 11.71 22.50 5.63
C ILE A 4 10.48 23.39 5.73
N LYS A 5 10.57 24.63 5.21
CA LYS A 5 9.46 25.59 5.22
C LYS A 5 8.32 25.13 4.31
N LEU A 6 8.66 24.55 3.16
CA LEU A 6 7.68 23.95 2.26
C LEU A 6 6.95 22.78 2.96
N GLN A 7 7.71 21.85 3.55
CA GLN A 7 7.14 20.71 4.27
C GLN A 7 6.20 21.16 5.40
N GLU A 8 6.61 22.10 6.25
CA GLU A 8 5.75 22.66 7.31
C GLU A 8 4.47 23.31 6.75
N THR A 9 4.57 23.97 5.60
CA THR A 9 3.42 24.61 4.95
C THR A 9 2.46 23.57 4.41
N VAL A 10 2.98 22.57 3.68
CA VAL A 10 2.20 21.46 3.14
C VAL A 10 1.53 20.66 4.27
N SER A 11 2.24 20.36 5.36
CA SER A 11 1.65 19.67 6.51
C SER A 11 0.47 20.43 7.11
N LYS A 12 0.56 21.77 7.21
CA LYS A 12 -0.55 22.61 7.70
C LYS A 12 -1.75 22.59 6.76
N LEU A 13 -1.51 22.65 5.45
CA LEU A 13 -2.56 22.60 4.43
C LEU A 13 -3.23 21.22 4.37
N VAL A 14 -2.46 20.14 4.58
CA VAL A 14 -3.00 18.79 4.64
C VAL A 14 -3.82 18.57 5.91
N ALA A 15 -3.40 19.14 7.03
CA ALA A 15 -4.14 19.06 8.28
C ALA A 15 -5.52 19.75 8.21
N SER A 16 -5.67 20.80 7.40
CA SER A 16 -6.97 21.50 7.26
C SER A 16 -7.98 20.75 6.39
N ARG A 17 -7.54 19.80 5.54
CA ARG A 17 -8.33 19.03 4.54
C ARG A 17 -9.04 19.87 3.46
N ASP A 18 -9.43 21.10 3.74
CA ASP A 18 -10.04 22.04 2.79
C ASP A 18 -9.01 22.69 1.85
N SER A 19 -7.71 22.48 2.10
CA SER A 19 -6.62 23.13 1.35
C SER A 19 -5.73 22.14 0.61
N LEU A 20 -6.23 20.95 0.30
CA LEU A 20 -5.44 19.92 -0.38
C LEU A 20 -5.04 20.30 -1.81
N GLU A 21 -5.89 21.01 -2.56
CA GLU A 21 -5.55 21.50 -3.91
C GLU A 21 -4.37 22.50 -3.87
N GLU A 22 -4.30 23.32 -2.83
CA GLU A 22 -3.17 24.24 -2.65
C GLU A 22 -1.88 23.48 -2.30
N ALA A 23 -1.99 22.46 -1.43
CA ALA A 23 -0.88 21.57 -1.11
C ALA A 23 -0.38 20.80 -2.35
N GLU A 24 -1.28 20.27 -3.17
CA GLU A 24 -0.98 19.63 -4.45
C GLU A 24 -0.18 20.58 -5.35
N ARG A 25 -0.70 21.79 -5.58
CA ARG A 25 -0.03 22.78 -6.45
C ARG A 25 1.38 23.10 -5.98
N LEU A 26 1.57 23.31 -4.68
CA LEU A 26 2.90 23.58 -4.10
C LEU A 26 3.85 22.40 -4.29
N MET A 27 3.38 21.17 -4.03
CA MET A 27 4.16 19.96 -4.21
C MET A 27 4.51 19.71 -5.69
N LEU A 28 3.56 19.94 -6.59
CA LEU A 28 3.75 19.79 -8.02
C LEU A 28 4.78 20.79 -8.57
N ASP A 29 4.73 22.05 -8.14
CA ASP A 29 5.73 23.04 -8.55
C ASP A 29 7.11 22.74 -7.96
N TYR A 30 7.17 22.23 -6.73
CA TYR A 30 8.41 21.78 -6.11
C TYR A 30 9.07 20.63 -6.89
N VAL A 31 8.35 19.55 -7.22
CA VAL A 31 8.94 18.39 -7.92
C VAL A 31 9.31 18.70 -9.37
N LYS A 32 8.70 19.72 -10.00
CA LYS A 32 9.14 20.19 -11.33
C LYS A 32 10.54 20.80 -11.29
N VAL A 33 10.87 21.51 -10.22
CA VAL A 33 12.19 22.13 -10.03
C VAL A 33 13.18 21.12 -9.43
N ASN A 34 12.68 20.16 -8.63
CA ASN A 34 13.46 19.12 -7.96
C ASN A 34 13.05 17.71 -8.41
N PRO A 35 13.17 17.36 -9.71
CA PRO A 35 12.61 16.11 -10.22
C PRO A 35 13.33 14.85 -9.72
N ASN A 36 14.51 14.99 -9.11
CA ASN A 36 15.26 13.90 -8.51
C ASN A 36 14.97 13.72 -7.00
N ASP A 37 14.07 14.51 -6.42
CA ASP A 37 13.67 14.34 -5.03
C ASP A 37 12.57 13.26 -4.90
N VAL A 38 12.99 12.09 -4.43
CA VAL A 38 12.11 10.94 -4.22
C VAL A 38 11.04 11.23 -3.16
N ASP A 39 11.38 11.94 -2.08
CA ASP A 39 10.42 12.24 -1.01
C ASP A 39 9.36 13.23 -1.49
N GLY A 40 9.76 14.24 -2.27
CA GLY A 40 8.85 15.16 -2.94
C GLY A 40 7.81 14.44 -3.81
N TRP A 41 8.25 13.52 -4.66
CA TRP A 41 7.35 12.72 -5.47
C TRP A 41 6.45 11.80 -4.64
N ALA A 42 7.01 11.14 -3.62
CA ALA A 42 6.25 10.26 -2.73
C ALA A 42 5.11 11.01 -2.03
N ARG A 43 5.42 12.18 -1.46
CA ARG A 43 4.44 13.05 -0.78
C ARG A 43 3.35 13.54 -1.73
N LEU A 44 3.70 13.97 -2.94
CA LEU A 44 2.73 14.38 -3.96
C LEU A 44 1.78 13.21 -4.31
N VAL A 45 2.32 12.02 -4.51
CA VAL A 45 1.51 10.83 -4.83
C VAL A 45 0.56 10.47 -3.69
N ILE A 46 1.03 10.47 -2.44
CA ILE A 46 0.18 10.14 -1.28
C ILE A 46 -0.88 11.22 -1.05
N LEU A 47 -0.57 12.50 -1.29
CA LEU A 47 -1.53 13.59 -1.18
C LEU A 47 -2.78 13.36 -2.01
N GLU A 48 -2.62 12.89 -3.26
CA GLU A 48 -3.75 12.57 -4.15
C GLU A 48 -4.68 11.46 -3.61
N THR A 49 -4.18 10.62 -2.70
CA THR A 49 -4.98 9.55 -2.09
C THR A 49 -5.82 10.00 -0.90
N LEU A 50 -5.59 11.23 -0.41
CA LEU A 50 -6.27 11.75 0.78
C LEU A 50 -7.69 12.22 0.45
N SER A 51 -8.63 11.91 1.34
CA SER A 51 -9.97 12.51 1.30
C SER A 51 -9.90 14.03 1.56
N PRO A 52 -10.65 14.86 0.82
CA PRO A 52 -11.68 14.48 -0.17
C PRO A 52 -11.21 14.30 -1.63
N ILE A 53 -9.90 14.35 -1.95
CA ILE A 53 -9.40 14.24 -3.33
C ILE A 53 -9.63 12.81 -3.88
N GLU A 54 -8.99 11.80 -3.25
CA GLU A 54 -9.06 10.38 -3.64
C GLU A 54 -8.87 10.11 -5.16
N ASP A 55 -7.98 10.88 -5.82
CA ASP A 55 -7.74 10.83 -7.27
C ASP A 55 -6.58 9.87 -7.60
N TYR A 56 -6.88 8.57 -7.54
CA TYR A 56 -5.91 7.51 -7.83
C TYR A 56 -5.42 7.52 -9.31
N GLU A 57 -6.20 8.09 -10.23
CA GLU A 57 -5.77 8.25 -11.63
C GLU A 57 -4.65 9.28 -11.72
N ARG A 58 -4.78 10.42 -11.03
CA ARG A 58 -3.75 11.45 -10.95
C ARG A 58 -2.53 10.98 -10.16
N ALA A 59 -2.72 10.28 -9.04
CA ALA A 59 -1.64 9.63 -8.30
C ALA A 59 -0.80 8.72 -9.22
N THR A 60 -1.46 7.92 -10.06
CA THR A 60 -0.81 7.04 -11.05
C THR A 60 -0.09 7.81 -12.15
N LYS A 61 -0.62 8.95 -12.60
CA LYS A 61 0.08 9.85 -13.54
C LYS A 61 1.35 10.42 -12.92
N TYR A 62 1.30 10.84 -11.65
CA TYR A 62 2.48 11.32 -10.92
C TYR A 62 3.52 10.21 -10.69
N LEU A 63 3.09 8.98 -10.39
CA LEU A 63 4.00 7.83 -10.33
C LEU A 63 4.71 7.57 -11.66
N ASN A 64 3.99 7.65 -12.79
CA ASN A 64 4.61 7.51 -14.11
C ASN A 64 5.66 8.60 -14.37
N ASN A 65 5.36 9.85 -14.01
CA ASN A 65 6.31 10.96 -14.13
C ASN A 65 7.53 10.75 -13.22
N ALA A 66 7.32 10.36 -11.96
CA ALA A 66 8.38 10.10 -11.00
C ALA A 66 9.30 8.96 -11.47
N LEU A 67 8.73 7.88 -12.02
CA LEU A 67 9.48 6.74 -12.57
C LEU A 67 10.34 7.11 -13.80
N ALA A 68 10.07 8.22 -14.49
CA ALA A 68 10.95 8.71 -15.55
C ALA A 68 12.33 9.15 -15.00
N PHE A 69 12.35 9.70 -13.78
CA PHE A 69 13.56 10.11 -13.06
C PHE A 69 14.08 9.02 -12.11
N HIS A 70 13.20 8.16 -11.62
CA HIS A 70 13.46 7.16 -10.59
C HIS A 70 13.13 5.73 -11.06
N LYS A 71 13.72 5.31 -12.18
CA LYS A 71 13.37 4.06 -12.89
C LYS A 71 13.44 2.80 -12.02
N ASP A 72 14.36 2.77 -11.07
CA ASP A 72 14.62 1.63 -10.19
C ASP A 72 13.91 1.76 -8.83
N ASN A 73 13.07 2.78 -8.63
CA ASN A 73 12.30 2.93 -7.40
C ASN A 73 11.15 1.92 -7.38
N LEU A 74 11.41 0.80 -6.71
CA LEU A 74 10.46 -0.30 -6.57
C LEU A 74 9.19 0.09 -5.83
N LEU A 75 9.26 1.03 -4.89
CA LEU A 75 8.09 1.45 -4.11
C LEU A 75 7.09 2.22 -4.96
N PHE A 76 7.57 3.09 -5.86
CA PHE A 76 6.71 3.75 -6.84
C PHE A 76 6.05 2.75 -7.79
N PHE A 77 6.79 1.73 -8.23
CA PHE A 77 6.21 0.67 -9.03
C PHE A 77 5.15 -0.13 -8.26
N VAL A 78 5.41 -0.48 -6.99
CA VAL A 78 4.45 -1.15 -6.10
C VAL A 78 3.17 -0.33 -5.91
N LEU A 79 3.28 0.97 -5.63
CA LEU A 79 2.11 1.84 -5.49
C LEU A 79 1.31 1.92 -6.79
N MET A 80 1.99 1.99 -7.93
CA MET A 80 1.32 2.03 -9.23
C MET A 80 0.48 0.76 -9.44
N LEU A 81 1.04 -0.42 -9.15
CA LEU A 81 0.29 -1.68 -9.23
C LEU A 81 -0.88 -1.69 -8.23
N PHE A 82 -0.65 -1.27 -6.99
CA PHE A 82 -1.68 -1.25 -5.95
C PHE A 82 -2.85 -0.33 -6.34
N PHE A 83 -2.58 0.88 -6.84
CA PHE A 83 -3.62 1.80 -7.29
C PHE A 83 -4.37 1.26 -8.50
N SER A 84 -3.65 0.69 -9.48
CA SER A 84 -4.28 0.10 -10.65
C SER A 84 -5.24 -1.04 -10.29
N ASP A 85 -4.80 -1.98 -9.44
CA ASP A 85 -5.60 -3.16 -9.12
C ASP A 85 -6.80 -2.86 -8.19
N TRP A 86 -6.61 -2.03 -7.15
CA TRP A 86 -7.67 -1.75 -6.18
C TRP A 86 -8.64 -0.65 -6.59
N TYR A 87 -8.19 0.33 -7.39
CA TYR A 87 -8.95 1.57 -7.61
C TYR A 87 -9.23 1.88 -9.08
N LEU A 88 -8.43 1.38 -10.02
CA LEU A 88 -8.54 1.72 -11.45
C LEU A 88 -8.99 0.54 -12.33
N GLY A 89 -9.57 -0.50 -11.73
CA GLY A 89 -10.23 -1.59 -12.46
C GLY A 89 -9.32 -2.76 -12.85
N GLY A 90 -8.10 -2.84 -12.31
CA GLY A 90 -7.20 -3.99 -12.49
C GLY A 90 -5.85 -3.63 -13.11
N LEU A 91 -4.95 -4.60 -13.10
CA LEU A 91 -3.66 -4.52 -13.77
C LEU A 91 -3.76 -4.84 -15.28
N ASP A 92 -3.07 -4.07 -16.11
CA ASP A 92 -2.85 -4.45 -17.51
C ASP A 92 -1.79 -5.57 -17.64
N GLU A 93 -1.80 -6.27 -18.78
CA GLU A 93 -0.91 -7.41 -19.01
C GLU A 93 0.59 -7.05 -18.98
N LYS A 94 0.96 -5.81 -19.33
CA LYS A 94 2.36 -5.37 -19.31
C LYS A 94 2.82 -5.18 -17.88
N LEU A 95 2.00 -4.57 -17.04
CA LEU A 95 2.24 -4.41 -15.60
C LEU A 95 2.34 -5.75 -14.90
N VAL A 96 1.42 -6.68 -15.18
CA VAL A 96 1.45 -8.06 -14.63
C VAL A 96 2.75 -8.77 -15.01
N ARG A 97 3.14 -8.75 -16.29
CA ARG A 97 4.37 -9.39 -16.76
C ARG A 97 5.61 -8.82 -16.06
N LYS A 98 5.69 -7.49 -15.98
CA LYS A 98 6.80 -6.81 -15.31
C LYS A 98 6.86 -7.16 -13.82
N ALA A 99 5.72 -7.24 -13.14
CA ALA A 99 5.67 -7.63 -11.73
C ALA A 99 6.12 -9.09 -11.51
N LEU A 100 5.70 -10.01 -12.39
CA LEU A 100 6.13 -11.41 -12.36
C LEU A 100 7.64 -11.59 -12.59
N GLU A 101 8.23 -10.79 -13.48
CA GLU A 101 9.68 -10.78 -13.72
C GLU A 101 10.43 -10.20 -12.51
N LEU A 102 9.95 -9.09 -11.96
CA LEU A 102 10.60 -8.37 -10.86
C LEU A 102 10.58 -9.16 -9.55
N LYS A 103 9.50 -9.87 -9.21
CA LYS A 103 9.41 -10.56 -7.89
C LYS A 103 10.56 -11.54 -7.65
N SER A 104 11.16 -12.08 -8.71
CA SER A 104 12.27 -13.05 -8.60
C SER A 104 13.65 -12.41 -8.45
N THR A 105 13.77 -11.07 -8.58
CA THR A 105 15.06 -10.36 -8.62
C THR A 105 15.20 -9.30 -7.53
N VAL A 106 14.11 -8.92 -6.88
CA VAL A 106 14.07 -7.92 -5.80
C VAL A 106 14.26 -8.57 -4.42
N ASN A 107 14.37 -7.75 -3.39
CA ASN A 107 14.42 -8.25 -2.01
C ASN A 107 13.08 -8.90 -1.58
N CYS A 108 13.13 -9.68 -0.50
CA CYS A 108 11.98 -10.47 -0.05
C CYS A 108 10.76 -9.63 0.36
N GLU A 109 10.95 -8.42 0.86
CA GLU A 109 9.84 -7.52 1.25
C GLU A 109 9.07 -7.05 0.01
N VAL A 110 9.78 -6.55 -1.00
CA VAL A 110 9.17 -6.14 -2.27
C VAL A 110 8.60 -7.35 -3.01
N SER A 111 9.30 -8.47 -3.04
CA SER A 111 8.82 -9.72 -3.65
C SER A 111 7.50 -10.17 -3.03
N SER A 112 7.41 -10.15 -1.71
CA SER A 112 6.17 -10.45 -0.97
C SER A 112 5.03 -9.53 -1.39
N ILE A 113 5.26 -8.21 -1.46
CA ILE A 113 4.23 -7.24 -1.86
C ILE A 113 3.78 -7.46 -3.31
N LEU A 114 4.72 -7.70 -4.23
CA LEU A 114 4.39 -7.98 -5.63
C LEU A 114 3.55 -9.25 -5.76
N SER A 115 3.94 -10.32 -5.05
CA SER A 115 3.17 -11.57 -5.02
C SER A 115 1.78 -11.38 -4.42
N TYR A 116 1.63 -10.54 -3.39
CA TYR A 116 0.35 -10.21 -2.79
C TYR A 116 -0.58 -9.48 -3.77
N ILE A 117 -0.07 -8.44 -4.44
CA ILE A 117 -0.83 -7.68 -5.45
C ILE A 117 -1.24 -8.59 -6.62
N LEU A 118 -0.30 -9.41 -7.12
CA LEU A 118 -0.58 -10.37 -8.18
C LEU A 118 -1.61 -11.44 -7.75
N ALA A 119 -1.60 -11.87 -6.50
CA ALA A 119 -2.60 -12.80 -6.01
C ALA A 119 -4.00 -12.22 -6.19
N TRP A 120 -4.23 -11.00 -5.69
CA TRP A 120 -5.51 -10.30 -5.79
C TRP A 120 -5.97 -10.07 -7.23
N HIS A 121 -5.06 -9.70 -8.12
CA HIS A 121 -5.34 -9.64 -9.56
C HIS A 121 -5.91 -10.96 -10.10
N TYR A 122 -5.36 -12.10 -9.68
CA TYR A 122 -5.83 -13.42 -10.12
C TYR A 122 -7.05 -13.95 -9.36
N LYS A 123 -7.53 -13.29 -8.30
CA LYS A 123 -8.58 -13.84 -7.42
C LYS A 123 -9.83 -14.30 -8.16
N SER A 124 -10.32 -13.52 -9.12
CA SER A 124 -11.50 -13.84 -9.91
C SER A 124 -11.20 -14.64 -11.19
N MET A 125 -9.94 -14.67 -11.62
CA MET A 125 -9.51 -15.26 -12.89
C MET A 125 -8.97 -16.69 -12.73
N ASP A 126 -8.21 -16.93 -11.67
CA ASP A 126 -7.51 -18.17 -11.39
C ASP A 126 -7.29 -18.30 -9.87
N ILE A 127 -8.24 -18.95 -9.20
CA ILE A 127 -8.21 -19.10 -7.74
C ILE A 127 -7.02 -19.93 -7.25
N CYS A 128 -6.47 -20.81 -8.09
CA CYS A 128 -5.28 -21.58 -7.76
C CYS A 128 -4.04 -20.69 -7.77
N LYS A 129 -3.95 -19.74 -8.70
CA LYS A 129 -2.90 -18.70 -8.70
C LYS A 129 -3.04 -17.75 -7.52
N PHE A 130 -4.25 -17.34 -7.17
CA PHE A 130 -4.49 -16.55 -5.96
C PHE A 130 -3.92 -17.26 -4.72
N ASP A 131 -4.25 -18.55 -4.54
CA ASP A 131 -3.75 -19.34 -3.42
C ASP A 131 -2.23 -19.50 -3.45
N SER A 132 -1.64 -19.80 -4.61
CA SER A 132 -0.19 -20.01 -4.72
C SER A 132 0.60 -18.73 -4.47
N LEU A 133 0.16 -17.61 -5.03
CA LEU A 133 0.83 -16.31 -4.90
C LEU A 133 0.72 -15.74 -3.49
N LEU A 134 -0.40 -15.93 -2.78
CA LEU A 134 -0.51 -15.55 -1.37
C LEU A 134 0.42 -16.40 -0.48
N ASN A 135 0.50 -17.71 -0.73
CA ASN A 135 1.43 -18.57 -0.02
C ASN A 135 2.88 -18.17 -0.28
N GLU A 136 3.23 -17.89 -1.54
CA GLU A 136 4.54 -17.36 -1.91
C GLU A 136 4.83 -16.04 -1.18
N SER A 137 3.86 -15.11 -1.20
CA SER A 137 3.98 -13.82 -0.53
C SER A 137 4.27 -13.96 0.98
N ILE A 138 3.63 -14.93 1.65
CA ILE A 138 3.89 -15.26 3.06
C ILE A 138 5.30 -15.86 3.25
N GLN A 139 5.75 -16.73 2.34
CA GLN A 139 7.07 -17.35 2.41
C GLN A 139 8.20 -16.32 2.25
N GLU A 140 8.04 -15.39 1.31
CA GLU A 140 9.00 -14.31 1.07
C GLU A 140 9.10 -13.36 2.27
N CYS A 141 7.95 -12.90 2.80
CA CYS A 141 7.95 -12.04 3.99
C CYS A 141 6.90 -12.50 5.01
N PRO A 142 7.29 -13.33 6.00
CA PRO A 142 6.37 -13.85 7.01
C PRO A 142 5.99 -12.80 8.07
N LYS A 143 6.35 -11.53 7.88
CA LYS A 143 6.00 -10.41 8.76
C LYS A 143 4.80 -9.60 8.26
N HIS A 144 4.43 -9.74 6.98
CA HIS A 144 3.29 -9.00 6.43
C HIS A 144 1.99 -9.60 6.93
N VAL A 145 1.22 -8.80 7.67
CA VAL A 145 -0.01 -9.21 8.34
C VAL A 145 -1.10 -9.51 7.32
N THR A 146 -1.30 -8.62 6.34
CA THR A 146 -2.40 -8.69 5.36
C THR A 146 -2.36 -10.01 4.59
N ASN A 147 -1.16 -10.48 4.20
CA ASN A 147 -1.00 -11.73 3.46
C ASN A 147 -1.58 -12.93 4.23
N PHE A 148 -1.32 -13.00 5.54
CA PHE A 148 -1.87 -14.05 6.40
C PHE A 148 -3.37 -13.87 6.62
N THR A 149 -3.82 -12.66 6.90
CA THR A 149 -5.23 -12.41 7.21
C THR A 149 -6.11 -12.66 6.00
N ASP A 150 -5.69 -12.27 4.80
CA ASP A 150 -6.46 -12.45 3.57
C ASP A 150 -6.50 -13.91 3.13
N LEU A 151 -5.37 -14.63 3.21
CA LEU A 151 -5.37 -16.07 2.98
C LEU A 151 -6.23 -16.79 4.02
N GLY A 152 -6.17 -16.35 5.29
CA GLY A 152 -7.00 -16.89 6.35
C GLY A 152 -8.50 -16.66 6.09
N MET A 153 -8.89 -15.44 5.73
CA MET A 153 -10.26 -15.08 5.37
C MET A 153 -10.77 -15.88 4.17
N HIS A 154 -9.91 -16.13 3.19
CA HIS A 154 -10.23 -16.99 2.07
C HIS A 154 -10.53 -18.43 2.48
N TYR A 155 -9.70 -19.02 3.36
CA TYR A 155 -9.97 -20.36 3.90
C TYR A 155 -11.23 -20.40 4.78
N LEU A 156 -11.50 -19.35 5.56
CA LEU A 156 -12.78 -19.21 6.27
C LEU A 156 -13.97 -19.23 5.30
N GLY A 157 -13.88 -18.50 4.19
CA GLY A 157 -14.90 -18.47 3.13
C GLY A 157 -15.11 -19.82 2.44
N LYS A 158 -14.04 -20.63 2.30
CA LYS A 158 -14.10 -22.02 1.80
C LYS A 158 -14.63 -23.03 2.83
N GLY A 159 -14.82 -22.63 4.09
CA GLY A 159 -15.28 -23.48 5.18
C GLY A 159 -14.19 -24.18 5.99
N ASP A 160 -12.91 -23.98 5.65
CA ASP A 160 -11.78 -24.48 6.44
C ASP A 160 -11.48 -23.51 7.60
N LYS A 161 -12.33 -23.60 8.63
CA LYS A 161 -12.30 -22.72 9.79
C LYS A 161 -11.00 -22.83 10.58
N GLU A 162 -10.47 -24.04 10.72
CA GLU A 162 -9.26 -24.29 11.52
C GLU A 162 -8.03 -23.66 10.87
N LEU A 163 -7.83 -23.90 9.57
CA LEU A 163 -6.72 -23.29 8.84
C LEU A 163 -6.87 -21.78 8.75
N GLY A 164 -8.07 -21.29 8.44
CA GLY A 164 -8.34 -19.85 8.32
C GLY A 164 -8.04 -19.08 9.61
N LYS A 165 -8.54 -19.56 10.76
CA LYS A 165 -8.23 -18.96 12.07
C LYS A 165 -6.76 -19.05 12.43
N LYS A 166 -6.09 -20.17 12.13
CA LYS A 166 -4.66 -20.35 12.39
C LYS A 166 -3.82 -19.34 11.60
N LEU A 167 -4.16 -19.06 10.35
CA LEU A 167 -3.49 -18.06 9.53
C LEU A 167 -3.71 -16.65 10.07
N ILE A 168 -4.96 -16.27 10.37
CA ILE A 168 -5.28 -14.96 10.95
C ILE A 168 -4.51 -14.75 12.27
N ARG A 169 -4.47 -15.74 13.16
CA ARG A 169 -3.68 -15.67 14.41
C ARG A 169 -2.21 -15.39 14.17
N LYS A 170 -1.61 -16.06 13.17
CA LYS A 170 -0.21 -15.80 12.77
C LYS A 170 -0.03 -14.38 12.25
N GLY A 171 -0.91 -13.92 11.37
CA GLY A 171 -0.89 -12.54 10.86
C GLY A 171 -0.91 -11.52 11.99
N ILE A 172 -1.91 -11.62 12.89
CA ILE A 172 -2.07 -10.69 14.03
C ILE A 172 -0.80 -10.63 14.90
N SER A 173 -0.09 -11.74 15.10
CA SER A 173 1.13 -11.75 15.92
C SER A 173 2.28 -10.91 15.34
N ASN A 174 2.19 -10.50 14.08
CA ASN A 174 3.16 -9.63 13.41
C ASN A 174 2.79 -8.14 13.41
N VAL A 175 1.63 -7.77 13.97
CA VAL A 175 1.22 -6.36 14.07
C VAL A 175 2.22 -5.59 14.94
N LYS A 176 2.72 -4.48 14.41
CA LYS A 176 3.73 -3.62 15.06
C LYS A 176 3.13 -2.38 15.69
N LEU A 177 2.05 -1.86 15.11
CA LEU A 177 1.39 -0.65 15.59
C LEU A 177 -0.12 -0.81 15.51
N ILE A 178 -0.78 -0.52 16.63
CA ILE A 178 -2.24 -0.39 16.72
C ILE A 178 -2.51 1.05 17.14
N TYR A 179 -3.35 1.75 16.39
CA TYR A 179 -3.67 3.16 16.66
C TYR A 179 -5.17 3.43 16.58
N ILE A 180 -5.58 4.53 17.21
CA ILE A 180 -6.96 5.04 17.17
C ILE A 180 -7.00 6.14 16.12
N ASP A 181 -7.92 6.03 15.16
CA ASP A 181 -8.01 6.91 13.99
C ASP A 181 -8.27 8.39 14.35
N SER A 182 -8.88 8.64 15.51
CA SER A 182 -9.14 10.00 16.02
C SER A 182 -7.91 10.71 16.59
N ASN A 183 -6.77 10.02 16.76
CA ASN A 183 -5.55 10.58 17.32
C ASN A 183 -4.40 10.55 16.30
N ILE A 184 -4.53 11.38 15.26
CA ILE A 184 -3.55 11.50 14.18
C ILE A 184 -2.37 12.36 14.66
N ASP A 185 -1.41 11.72 15.33
CA ASP A 185 -0.08 12.30 15.62
C ASP A 185 0.97 11.70 14.67
N TYR A 186 0.72 11.81 13.36
CA TYR A 186 1.64 11.32 12.34
C TYR A 186 1.54 12.11 11.05
N ASP A 187 2.56 12.00 10.20
CA ASP A 187 2.57 12.61 8.86
C ASP A 187 1.69 11.79 7.89
N PRO A 188 0.55 12.32 7.43
CA PRO A 188 -0.35 11.61 6.53
C PRO A 188 0.24 11.41 5.12
N LEU A 189 1.36 12.07 4.80
CA LEU A 189 2.06 11.92 3.52
C LEU A 189 3.24 10.93 3.58
N ASP A 190 3.47 10.27 4.71
CA ASP A 190 4.52 9.26 4.85
C ASP A 190 4.17 7.98 4.05
N ILE A 191 4.92 7.78 2.96
CA ILE A 191 4.76 6.61 2.08
C ILE A 191 5.05 5.29 2.79
N VAL A 192 5.98 5.24 3.74
CA VAL A 192 6.31 4.01 4.48
C VAL A 192 5.15 3.64 5.38
N ARG A 193 4.57 4.64 6.04
CA ARG A 193 3.35 4.45 6.82
C ARG A 193 2.19 3.99 5.95
N PHE A 194 1.96 4.64 4.80
CA PHE A 194 0.94 4.24 3.85
C PHE A 194 1.07 2.77 3.46
N VAL A 195 2.27 2.32 3.09
CA VAL A 195 2.53 0.92 2.71
C VAL A 195 2.29 -0.03 3.87
N ASN A 196 2.72 0.35 5.08
CA ASN A 196 2.55 -0.46 6.28
C ASN A 196 1.08 -0.61 6.71
N GLU A 197 0.25 0.40 6.47
CA GLU A 197 -1.18 0.39 6.79
C GLU A 197 -2.02 -0.26 5.69
N ARG A 198 -1.79 0.14 4.43
CA ARG A 198 -2.68 -0.16 3.31
C ARG A 198 -2.31 -1.43 2.57
N ILE A 199 -1.04 -1.86 2.63
CA ILE A 199 -0.54 -3.01 1.87
C ILE A 199 -0.13 -4.14 2.81
N THR A 200 0.86 -3.91 3.68
CA THR A 200 1.42 -5.00 4.50
C THR A 200 0.61 -5.29 5.77
N GLY A 201 -0.18 -4.32 6.23
CA GLY A 201 -1.05 -4.43 7.41
C GLY A 201 -0.30 -4.53 8.74
N VAL A 202 1.01 -4.26 8.76
CA VAL A 202 1.80 -4.27 10.01
C VAL A 202 1.39 -3.13 10.94
N PHE A 203 0.82 -2.07 10.38
CA PHE A 203 0.13 -1.00 11.12
C PHE A 203 -1.36 -1.12 10.83
N MET A 204 -2.21 -0.99 11.85
CA MET A 204 -3.66 -1.03 11.66
C MET A 204 -4.41 -0.27 12.75
N THR A 205 -5.66 0.05 12.47
CA THR A 205 -6.53 0.66 13.47
C THR A 205 -6.96 -0.36 14.52
N GLU A 206 -7.32 0.14 15.71
CA GLU A 206 -7.89 -0.65 16.79
C GLU A 206 -9.15 -1.42 16.34
N ASP A 207 -10.00 -0.80 15.52
CA ASP A 207 -11.21 -1.44 14.98
C ASP A 207 -10.90 -2.64 14.08
N THR A 208 -9.92 -2.50 13.18
CA THR A 208 -9.46 -3.61 12.33
C THR A 208 -8.85 -4.71 13.18
N TYR A 209 -8.00 -4.37 14.15
CA TYR A 209 -7.39 -5.33 15.07
C TYR A 209 -8.43 -6.12 15.86
N HIS A 210 -9.44 -5.44 16.42
CA HIS A 210 -10.53 -6.09 17.15
C HIS A 210 -11.40 -6.96 16.26
N SER A 211 -11.68 -6.53 15.03
CA SER A 211 -12.45 -7.31 14.06
C SER A 211 -11.75 -8.63 13.71
N LEU A 212 -10.43 -8.59 13.48
CA LEU A 212 -9.62 -9.79 13.24
C LEU A 212 -9.58 -10.72 14.46
N ASN A 213 -9.49 -10.16 15.67
CA ASN A 213 -9.52 -10.96 16.91
C ASN A 213 -10.86 -11.66 17.14
N LYS A 214 -11.99 -11.05 16.79
CA LYS A 214 -13.31 -11.69 16.89
C LYS A 214 -13.41 -12.93 15.99
N LEU A 215 -12.80 -12.89 14.80
CA LEU A 215 -12.83 -14.00 13.84
C LEU A 215 -12.11 -15.26 14.33
N ILE A 216 -11.16 -15.12 15.25
CA ILE A 216 -10.36 -16.24 15.79
C ILE A 216 -10.86 -16.75 17.14
N GLN A 217 -11.82 -16.07 17.77
CA GLN A 217 -12.42 -16.44 19.06
C GLN A 217 -13.73 -17.22 18.88
N ASN A 218 -14.55 -16.83 17.91
CA ASN A 218 -15.66 -17.63 17.38
C ASN A 218 -15.11 -18.76 16.53
#